data_AF-A0A5J9TB71-F1
#
_entry.id   AF-A0A5J9TB71-F1
#
_cell.length_a   1.000
_cell.length_b   1.000
_cell.length_c   1.000
_cell.angle_alpha   90.00
_cell.angle_beta   90.00
_cell.angle_gamma   90.00
#
_symmetry.space_group_name_H-M   'P 1'
#
loop_
_entity.id
_entity.type
_entity.pdbx_description
1 polymer ?
#
loop_
_entity_poly.entity_id
_entity_poly.type
_entity_poly.pdbx_seq_one_letter_code
_entity_poly.pdbx_strand_id
1 'polypeptide(L)'
;MHVLGLGEAQPSYKMIQDICLALLILVLLISHEATASIYHVHSNMSVPSMKMVSQPFLDIDPIIRESGDESKLIQSILFSQYAEYRVNTPPAGGYTGGMATLDVYSITSLKSQEVTAAMIWVSAGSTDKSDFNYIQAGWIVAPSRYKDNKTHFFVYWMADGYGSNGCSDLDCTGFVPINGAPITPGDTLEPSHGQAKISFKIFKNKEDGDWWLHFGYDVNNLSPVGYWPKSLFSRLQDHADFITWGGIAVSPRGNASPPMGNGQWPGKNSASFQNVQLVDTNGQGYAPTVWTLGVYANNKKCYQASTFLDDMFYYGGPATASIYHVHSNMSVPSMKMVSQSFLDIDPIIRESEYRMNAHPASGYTGGMATLDVYSISSVKSEDVTAAIIWVSAGNTDQSDFNDMQAGWMVSPARYKDNKTHFFVYWTNDGYGSTGCFDLDCYGFVPVNGAPITPGDTLEPSHGQAKISFKIFKNKEDGDWWLHFGYDINNLSPVGFWPKKLFTHLKDHADFITWGGTTICPRGNASPPMGNGQWPGKNSASFQNVQLVDTNGQGYAPTVWTLGVYANNKKCYQASTFLDDKFYYGGPGGCVN
;
A
#
# COMPACT_ATOMS: atom_id res chain seq x y z
N MET A 1 -53.46 -17.15 -69.73
CA MET A 1 -52.70 -18.32 -69.22
C MET A 1 -51.93 -17.86 -67.99
N HIS A 2 -52.23 -18.45 -66.83
CA HIS A 2 -51.31 -18.89 -65.75
C HIS A 2 -49.94 -18.17 -65.61
N VAL A 3 -49.40 -17.75 -64.45
CA VAL A 3 -49.44 -18.21 -63.04
C VAL A 3 -49.02 -17.04 -62.12
N LEU A 4 -49.41 -17.14 -60.85
CA LEU A 4 -49.02 -16.38 -59.64
C LEU A 4 -47.52 -16.13 -59.44
N GLY A 5 -47.20 -15.00 -58.78
CA GLY A 5 -45.97 -14.74 -58.04
C GLY A 5 -46.17 -13.57 -57.06
N LEU A 6 -46.02 -13.84 -55.76
CA LEU A 6 -46.14 -12.89 -54.65
C LEU A 6 -45.00 -11.85 -54.67
N GLY A 7 -45.32 -10.61 -54.27
CA GLY A 7 -44.36 -9.53 -54.02
C GLY A 7 -44.90 -8.53 -53.00
N GLU A 8 -44.12 -8.30 -51.94
CA GLU A 8 -44.39 -7.50 -50.74
C GLU A 8 -44.52 -5.98 -51.00
N ALA A 9 -45.25 -5.26 -50.14
CA ALA A 9 -45.18 -3.80 -50.02
C ALA A 9 -45.38 -3.32 -48.57
N GLN A 10 -44.45 -2.47 -48.10
CA GLN A 10 -44.34 -1.88 -46.76
C GLN A 10 -45.38 -0.77 -46.45
N PRO A 11 -45.71 -0.47 -45.17
CA PRO A 11 -46.33 0.78 -44.74
C PRO A 11 -45.31 1.87 -44.33
N SER A 12 -45.74 3.13 -44.42
CA SER A 12 -44.91 4.34 -44.55
C SER A 12 -44.45 5.00 -43.23
N TYR A 13 -43.25 5.61 -43.29
CA TYR A 13 -42.47 6.24 -42.21
C TYR A 13 -43.13 7.43 -41.47
N LYS A 14 -44.30 7.93 -41.91
CA LYS A 14 -44.90 9.17 -41.40
C LYS A 14 -45.76 8.97 -40.15
N MET A 15 -46.31 7.77 -39.96
CA MET A 15 -47.19 7.46 -38.82
C MET A 15 -46.41 7.22 -37.50
N ILE A 16 -45.14 6.84 -37.58
CA ILE A 16 -44.28 6.56 -36.41
C ILE A 16 -43.74 7.85 -35.79
N GLN A 17 -43.50 8.90 -36.58
CA GLN A 17 -42.98 10.18 -36.07
C GLN A 17 -44.02 10.96 -35.24
N ASP A 18 -45.29 10.94 -35.62
CA ASP A 18 -46.36 11.65 -34.89
C ASP A 18 -46.68 11.00 -33.52
N ILE A 19 -46.52 9.67 -33.41
CA ILE A 19 -46.71 8.93 -32.16
C ILE A 19 -45.55 9.22 -31.18
N CYS A 20 -44.31 9.31 -31.68
CA CYS A 20 -43.15 9.64 -30.84
C CYS A 20 -43.18 11.07 -30.28
N LEU A 21 -43.68 12.05 -31.05
CA LEU A 21 -43.78 13.44 -30.59
C LEU A 21 -44.88 13.63 -29.53
N ALA A 22 -46.01 12.93 -29.67
CA ALA A 22 -47.09 12.95 -28.69
C ALA A 22 -46.68 12.29 -27.35
N LEU A 23 -45.90 11.22 -27.39
CA LEU A 23 -45.36 10.56 -26.19
C LEU A 23 -44.32 11.43 -25.46
N LEU A 24 -43.52 12.22 -26.19
CA LEU A 24 -42.52 13.11 -25.58
C LEU A 24 -43.19 14.28 -24.80
N ILE A 25 -44.29 14.82 -25.32
CA ILE A 25 -45.03 15.92 -24.70
C ILE A 25 -45.81 15.44 -23.45
N LEU A 26 -46.32 14.21 -23.46
CA LEU A 26 -47.01 13.62 -22.31
C LEU A 26 -46.05 13.37 -21.14
N VAL A 27 -44.82 12.92 -21.41
CA VAL A 27 -43.79 12.70 -20.37
C VAL A 27 -43.33 14.02 -19.74
N LEU A 28 -43.22 15.09 -20.53
CA LEU A 28 -42.83 16.41 -20.03
C LEU A 28 -43.91 17.05 -19.14
N LEU A 29 -45.19 16.85 -19.44
CA LEU A 29 -46.31 17.35 -18.61
C LEU A 29 -46.46 16.59 -17.29
N ILE A 30 -46.21 15.27 -17.29
CA ILE A 30 -46.27 14.45 -16.05
C ILE A 30 -45.09 14.76 -15.12
N SER A 31 -43.96 15.26 -15.66
CA SER A 31 -42.78 15.64 -14.87
C SER A 31 -42.85 17.02 -14.22
N HIS A 32 -43.84 17.85 -14.53
CA HIS A 32 -43.93 19.24 -14.06
C HIS A 32 -44.92 19.49 -12.90
N GLU A 33 -45.77 18.53 -12.55
CA GLU A 33 -46.81 18.70 -11.49
C GLU A 33 -46.48 18.04 -10.13
N ALA A 34 -45.30 17.43 -9.94
CA ALA A 34 -44.96 16.77 -8.68
C ALA A 34 -44.11 17.63 -7.71
N THR A 35 -44.19 18.96 -7.79
CA THR A 35 -43.64 19.88 -6.79
C THR A 35 -44.69 20.90 -6.35
N ALA A 36 -45.61 20.49 -5.46
CA ALA A 36 -46.35 21.40 -4.57
C ALA A 36 -47.02 20.66 -3.39
N SER A 37 -46.45 20.85 -2.20
CA SER A 37 -47.13 21.13 -0.92
C SER A 37 -48.00 20.10 -0.14
N ILE A 38 -47.46 19.78 1.07
CA ILE A 38 -48.07 19.88 2.43
C ILE A 38 -48.49 18.59 3.19
N TYR A 39 -47.99 18.56 4.43
CA TYR A 39 -48.18 17.71 5.61
C TYR A 39 -49.63 17.40 6.04
N HIS A 40 -49.90 16.15 6.48
CA HIS A 40 -50.43 15.80 7.84
C HIS A 40 -50.63 14.27 8.06
N VAL A 41 -49.85 13.72 9.00
CA VAL A 41 -50.07 12.71 10.08
C VAL A 41 -51.12 11.56 10.00
N HIS A 42 -50.60 10.33 10.25
CA HIS A 42 -51.17 9.03 10.72
C HIS A 42 -52.17 8.25 9.80
N SER A 43 -52.15 6.92 9.64
CA SER A 43 -51.49 5.78 10.32
C SER A 43 -51.53 4.51 9.45
N ASN A 44 -50.57 3.59 9.70
CA ASN A 44 -50.53 2.15 9.37
C ASN A 44 -51.06 1.65 8.01
N MET A 45 -50.13 1.28 7.11
CA MET A 45 -50.06 -0.08 6.55
C MET A 45 -48.72 -0.28 5.83
N SER A 46 -48.03 -1.35 6.22
CA SER A 46 -46.74 -1.80 5.70
C SER A 46 -46.84 -2.31 4.27
N VAL A 47 -46.07 -1.70 3.37
CA VAL A 47 -45.69 -2.25 2.05
C VAL A 47 -44.16 -2.14 1.97
N PRO A 48 -43.41 -3.17 1.50
CA PRO A 48 -41.97 -3.11 1.47
C PRO A 48 -41.53 -2.05 0.45
N SER A 49 -41.14 -0.88 0.93
CA SER A 49 -40.51 0.13 0.10
C SER A 49 -39.13 -0.39 -0.28
N MET A 50 -38.98 -0.71 -1.56
CA MET A 50 -37.68 -0.76 -2.23
C MET A 50 -37.05 0.63 -2.06
N LYS A 51 -36.27 0.80 -0.98
CA LYS A 51 -35.48 2.01 -0.76
C LYS A 51 -34.46 2.06 -1.90
N MET A 52 -34.66 2.97 -2.84
CA MET A 52 -33.54 3.55 -3.58
C MET A 52 -32.62 4.16 -2.52
N VAL A 53 -31.61 3.38 -2.12
CA VAL A 53 -30.47 3.92 -1.39
C VAL A 53 -29.82 4.90 -2.35
N SER A 54 -29.96 6.20 -2.07
CA SER A 54 -29.08 7.21 -2.63
C SER A 54 -27.65 6.77 -2.32
N GLN A 55 -26.93 6.29 -3.33
CA GLN A 55 -25.55 5.85 -3.21
C GLN A 55 -24.75 6.99 -2.56
N PRO A 56 -24.14 6.80 -1.38
CA PRO A 56 -23.21 7.77 -0.84
C PRO A 56 -22.07 7.92 -1.85
N PHE A 57 -21.76 9.16 -2.19
CA PHE A 57 -20.63 9.52 -3.03
C PHE A 57 -19.33 9.15 -2.30
N LEU A 58 -18.90 7.91 -2.51
CA LEU A 58 -17.55 7.32 -2.45
C LEU A 58 -16.58 7.87 -1.38
N ASP A 59 -16.22 6.98 -0.45
CA ASP A 59 -15.29 7.17 0.65
C ASP A 59 -13.90 7.65 0.20
N ILE A 60 -13.61 8.92 0.47
CA ILE A 60 -12.29 9.56 0.28
C ILE A 60 -11.48 9.31 1.56
N ASP A 61 -11.19 8.05 1.88
CA ASP A 61 -10.54 7.69 3.15
C ASP A 61 -9.24 6.86 2.96
N PRO A 62 -8.10 7.30 3.51
CA PRO A 62 -6.85 6.52 3.54
C PRO A 62 -6.82 5.34 4.54
N ILE A 63 -7.80 5.21 5.45
CA ILE A 63 -7.78 4.20 6.54
C ILE A 63 -8.40 2.84 6.12
N ILE A 64 -8.82 2.63 4.86
CA ILE A 64 -9.40 1.36 4.36
C ILE A 64 -8.35 0.23 4.25
N ARG A 65 -7.80 -0.23 5.37
CA ARG A 65 -6.74 -1.25 5.37
C ARG A 65 -6.91 -2.41 6.33
N GLU A 66 -8.04 -2.56 7.03
CA GLU A 66 -8.21 -3.76 7.89
C GLU A 66 -9.22 -4.80 7.36
N SER A 67 -10.21 -4.45 6.52
CA SER A 67 -11.21 -5.44 6.07
C SER A 67 -10.82 -6.33 4.90
N GLY A 68 -10.25 -7.48 5.25
CA GLY A 68 -10.22 -8.69 4.43
C GLY A 68 -11.61 -9.29 4.12
N ASP A 69 -12.66 -8.48 3.96
CA ASP A 69 -14.00 -8.92 3.60
C ASP A 69 -14.34 -8.50 2.16
N GLU A 70 -14.07 -9.41 1.20
CA GLU A 70 -14.46 -9.27 -0.21
C GLU A 70 -15.99 -9.38 -0.41
N SER A 71 -16.83 -9.48 0.63
CA SER A 71 -18.27 -9.70 0.47
C SER A 71 -19.14 -8.45 0.26
N LYS A 72 -18.57 -7.23 0.30
CA LYS A 72 -19.29 -5.98 -0.06
C LYS A 72 -18.85 -5.36 -1.40
N LEU A 73 -18.37 -6.19 -2.32
CA LEU A 73 -17.75 -5.79 -3.60
C LEU A 73 -18.74 -5.36 -4.71
N ILE A 74 -19.74 -4.55 -4.37
CA ILE A 74 -20.48 -3.73 -5.36
C ILE A 74 -20.66 -2.32 -4.81
N GLN A 75 -19.58 -1.54 -4.78
CA GLN A 75 -19.51 -0.12 -5.18
C GLN A 75 -18.24 0.54 -4.65
N SER A 76 -17.19 0.47 -5.46
CA SER A 76 -16.42 1.68 -5.70
C SER A 76 -15.77 1.56 -7.07
N ILE A 77 -16.32 2.28 -8.04
CA ILE A 77 -15.70 2.48 -9.35
C ILE A 77 -14.47 3.40 -9.21
N LEU A 78 -14.20 3.96 -8.02
CA LEU A 78 -13.10 4.89 -7.76
C LEU A 78 -11.96 4.23 -6.96
N PHE A 79 -10.75 4.71 -7.18
CA PHE A 79 -9.51 4.26 -6.55
C PHE A 79 -8.85 5.45 -5.86
N SER A 80 -8.55 5.31 -4.58
CA SER A 80 -7.98 6.36 -3.72
C SER A 80 -6.49 6.12 -3.51
N GLN A 81 -5.69 7.17 -3.68
CA GLN A 81 -4.25 7.20 -3.50
C GLN A 81 -3.88 8.21 -2.42
N TYR A 82 -2.95 7.88 -1.52
CA TYR A 82 -2.59 8.73 -0.40
C TYR A 82 -1.08 8.93 -0.25
N ALA A 83 -0.69 10.05 0.33
CA ALA A 83 0.65 10.33 0.84
C ALA A 83 0.52 11.12 2.15
N GLU A 84 0.79 10.44 3.26
CA GLU A 84 0.41 10.91 4.60
C GLU A 84 1.42 10.53 5.68
N TYR A 85 1.30 11.24 6.81
CA TYR A 85 1.94 10.93 8.07
C TYR A 85 0.87 10.65 9.12
N ARG A 86 1.04 9.57 9.90
CA ARG A 86 0.17 9.19 11.01
C ARG A 86 0.96 8.98 12.28
N VAL A 87 0.43 9.41 13.42
CA VAL A 87 1.01 9.06 14.72
C VAL A 87 0.52 7.67 15.15
N ASN A 88 1.44 6.73 15.37
CA ASN A 88 1.14 5.30 15.52
C ASN A 88 1.26 4.76 16.95
N THR A 89 1.65 5.59 17.92
CA THR A 89 1.89 5.15 19.30
C THR A 89 1.04 5.99 20.26
N PRO A 90 -0.28 5.74 20.31
CA PRO A 90 -1.17 6.49 21.19
C PRO A 90 -0.71 6.36 22.65
N PRO A 91 -0.67 7.46 23.42
CA PRO A 91 -0.40 7.39 24.85
C PRO A 91 -1.57 6.67 25.56
N ALA A 92 -1.41 6.33 26.84
CA ALA A 92 -2.41 5.56 27.60
C ALA A 92 -3.82 6.21 27.67
N GLY A 93 -3.95 7.51 27.38
CA GLY A 93 -5.22 8.23 27.26
C GLY A 93 -5.57 8.68 25.84
N GLY A 94 -4.87 8.15 24.83
CA GLY A 94 -5.04 8.51 23.43
C GLY A 94 -4.66 9.95 23.08
N TYR A 95 -4.91 10.32 21.83
CA TYR A 95 -4.73 11.66 21.33
C TYR A 95 -5.99 12.49 21.50
N THR A 96 -5.80 13.79 21.71
CA THR A 96 -6.88 14.74 21.93
C THR A 96 -7.02 15.74 20.79
N GLY A 97 -6.18 15.67 19.76
CA GLY A 97 -6.30 16.52 18.59
C GLY A 97 -5.02 16.63 17.77
N GLY A 98 -5.15 17.30 16.63
CA GLY A 98 -4.08 17.60 15.69
C GLY A 98 -4.30 18.95 15.01
N MET A 99 -3.20 19.58 14.60
CA MET A 99 -3.21 20.80 13.80
C MET A 99 -2.08 20.83 12.79
N ALA A 100 -2.27 21.60 11.73
CA ALA A 100 -1.26 21.87 10.71
C ALA A 100 -1.65 23.08 9.86
N THR A 101 -0.66 23.63 9.17
CA THR A 101 -0.79 24.59 8.08
C THR A 101 -0.59 23.88 6.75
N LEU A 102 -1.57 23.98 5.85
CA LEU A 102 -1.59 23.34 4.54
C LEU A 102 -1.42 24.38 3.44
N ASP A 103 -0.65 24.04 2.42
CA ASP A 103 -0.69 24.76 1.15
C ASP A 103 -1.97 24.42 0.38
N VAL A 104 -2.62 25.45 -0.16
CA VAL A 104 -3.83 25.37 -0.97
C VAL A 104 -3.51 25.79 -2.39
N TYR A 105 -3.89 24.96 -3.35
CA TYR A 105 -3.66 25.18 -4.78
C TYR A 105 -4.98 25.18 -5.55
N SER A 106 -5.05 25.97 -6.60
CA SER A 106 -6.14 25.92 -7.58
C SER A 106 -5.80 24.88 -8.64
N ILE A 107 -6.59 23.81 -8.73
CA ILE A 107 -6.38 22.73 -9.68
C ILE A 107 -7.59 22.66 -10.62
N THR A 108 -7.47 23.33 -11.76
CA THR A 108 -8.61 23.55 -12.67
C THR A 108 -8.82 22.42 -13.68
N SER A 109 -7.92 21.43 -13.72
CA SER A 109 -7.87 20.40 -14.76
C SER A 109 -8.49 19.04 -14.37
N LEU A 110 -9.11 18.92 -13.18
CA LEU A 110 -9.74 17.66 -12.78
C LEU A 110 -10.96 17.33 -13.64
N LYS A 111 -11.11 16.04 -13.95
CA LYS A 111 -12.31 15.49 -14.58
C LYS A 111 -13.42 15.31 -13.56
N SER A 112 -14.66 15.18 -14.04
CA SER A 112 -15.87 15.10 -13.21
C SER A 112 -15.77 14.10 -12.04
N GLN A 113 -15.19 12.91 -12.25
CA GLN A 113 -15.10 11.83 -11.25
C GLN A 113 -13.74 11.76 -10.53
N GLU A 114 -12.86 12.74 -10.74
CA GLU A 114 -11.57 12.81 -10.07
C GLU A 114 -11.67 13.71 -8.83
N VAL A 115 -10.88 13.41 -7.80
CA VAL A 115 -10.80 14.21 -6.58
C VAL A 115 -9.34 14.39 -6.20
N THR A 116 -9.00 15.56 -5.66
CA THR A 116 -7.72 15.76 -4.99
C THR A 116 -7.94 16.62 -3.76
N ALA A 117 -7.25 16.31 -2.67
CA ALA A 117 -7.52 16.88 -1.38
C ALA A 117 -6.29 16.81 -0.47
N ALA A 118 -6.28 17.62 0.59
CA ALA A 118 -5.36 17.49 1.70
C ALA A 118 -6.04 17.87 3.01
N MET A 119 -5.85 17.03 4.03
CA MET A 119 -6.68 17.05 5.23
C MET A 119 -5.91 16.64 6.49
N ILE A 120 -6.54 16.91 7.63
CA ILE A 120 -6.22 16.33 8.93
C ILE A 120 -7.32 15.33 9.26
N TRP A 121 -6.93 14.13 9.68
CA TRP A 121 -7.83 13.07 10.10
C TRP A 121 -7.65 12.77 11.58
N VAL A 122 -8.76 12.61 12.28
CA VAL A 122 -8.82 12.15 13.66
C VAL A 122 -9.72 10.92 13.69
N SER A 123 -9.19 9.80 14.16
CA SER A 123 -9.91 8.53 14.12
C SER A 123 -9.67 7.67 15.34
N ALA A 124 -10.63 6.78 15.62
CA ALA A 124 -10.55 5.80 16.68
C ALA A 124 -11.26 4.51 16.28
N GLY A 125 -10.71 3.37 16.67
CA GLY A 125 -11.18 2.04 16.33
C GLY A 125 -10.49 1.42 15.12
N SER A 126 -11.03 0.28 14.70
CA SER A 126 -10.53 -0.52 13.59
C SER A 126 -11.55 -0.47 12.45
N THR A 127 -11.09 -0.25 11.22
CA THR A 127 -11.97 -0.10 10.04
C THR A 127 -12.77 -1.34 9.68
N ASP A 128 -12.41 -2.48 10.27
CA ASP A 128 -13.14 -3.75 10.21
C ASP A 128 -14.42 -3.79 11.02
N LYS A 129 -14.52 -2.87 11.98
CA LYS A 129 -15.53 -2.93 13.02
C LYS A 129 -16.51 -1.80 12.80
N SER A 130 -17.77 -2.08 13.09
CA SER A 130 -18.85 -1.09 13.09
C SER A 130 -18.68 0.00 14.15
N ASP A 131 -17.58 0.00 14.91
CA ASP A 131 -17.27 0.99 15.93
C ASP A 131 -16.14 1.96 15.53
N PHE A 132 -15.69 1.92 14.27
CA PHE A 132 -14.75 2.91 13.75
C PHE A 132 -15.38 4.31 13.68
N ASN A 133 -14.67 5.29 14.21
CA ASN A 133 -15.09 6.68 14.27
C ASN A 133 -14.05 7.56 13.61
N TYR A 134 -14.54 8.62 12.97
CA TYR A 134 -13.74 9.41 12.05
C TYR A 134 -14.26 10.83 11.92
N ILE A 135 -13.35 11.81 11.95
CA ILE A 135 -13.61 13.20 11.56
C ILE A 135 -12.43 13.71 10.72
N GLN A 136 -12.73 14.55 9.73
CA GLN A 136 -11.73 15.17 8.88
C GLN A 136 -12.08 16.61 8.53
N ALA A 137 -11.05 17.43 8.36
CA ALA A 137 -11.15 18.78 7.81
C ALA A 137 -9.94 19.11 6.93
N GLY A 138 -10.18 19.85 5.85
CA GLY A 138 -9.13 20.30 4.96
C GLY A 138 -9.67 20.98 3.71
N TRP A 139 -8.93 20.90 2.62
CA TRP A 139 -9.39 21.37 1.31
C TRP A 139 -9.59 20.21 0.35
N ILE A 140 -10.50 20.39 -0.60
CA ILE A 140 -10.83 19.41 -1.65
C ILE A 140 -11.14 20.11 -2.98
N VAL A 141 -10.78 19.47 -4.09
CA VAL A 141 -11.34 19.75 -5.42
C VAL A 141 -12.10 18.50 -5.86
N ALA A 142 -13.44 18.60 -5.94
CA ALA A 142 -14.32 17.47 -6.25
C ALA A 142 -15.45 17.90 -7.20
N PRO A 143 -15.23 17.82 -8.53
CA PRO A 143 -16.15 18.43 -9.49
C PRO A 143 -17.54 17.80 -9.52
N SER A 144 -17.66 16.50 -9.27
CA SER A 144 -18.96 15.85 -9.14
C SER A 144 -19.77 16.36 -7.94
N ARG A 145 -19.11 16.79 -6.85
CA ARG A 145 -19.75 17.25 -5.62
C ARG A 145 -20.17 18.72 -5.75
N TYR A 146 -19.23 19.60 -6.04
CA TYR A 146 -19.45 21.05 -6.02
C TYR A 146 -19.91 21.62 -7.38
N LYS A 147 -19.90 20.80 -8.44
CA LYS A 147 -20.26 21.20 -9.81
C LYS A 147 -19.34 22.27 -10.41
N ASP A 148 -18.11 22.37 -9.89
CA ASP A 148 -17.03 23.21 -10.43
C ASP A 148 -15.65 22.57 -10.18
N ASN A 149 -14.57 23.19 -10.66
CA ASN A 149 -13.20 22.75 -10.40
C ASN A 149 -12.48 23.67 -9.40
N LYS A 150 -13.22 24.27 -8.48
CA LYS A 150 -12.65 25.16 -7.47
C LYS A 150 -12.20 24.33 -6.26
N THR A 151 -11.32 24.93 -5.47
CA THR A 151 -10.87 24.36 -4.21
C THR A 151 -11.83 24.77 -3.11
N HIS A 152 -12.47 23.81 -2.45
CA HIS A 152 -13.45 24.04 -1.39
C HIS A 152 -12.88 23.63 -0.04
N PHE A 153 -13.29 24.35 1.01
CA PHE A 153 -13.14 23.88 2.37
C PHE A 153 -14.12 22.74 2.61
N PHE A 154 -13.63 21.63 3.16
CA PHE A 154 -14.40 20.40 3.33
C PHE A 154 -14.24 19.82 4.71
N VAL A 155 -15.36 19.30 5.21
CA VAL A 155 -15.37 18.48 6.42
C VAL A 155 -16.17 17.21 6.19
N TYR A 156 -15.84 16.18 6.94
CA TYR A 156 -16.61 14.94 6.95
C TYR A 156 -16.47 14.24 8.28
N TRP A 157 -17.50 13.48 8.65
CA TRP A 157 -17.45 12.62 9.83
C TRP A 157 -18.22 11.33 9.63
N MET A 158 -17.88 10.34 10.46
CA MET A 158 -18.52 9.04 10.49
C MET A 158 -18.39 8.40 11.88
N ALA A 159 -19.40 7.62 12.27
CA ALA A 159 -19.46 6.97 13.58
C ALA A 159 -19.62 5.44 13.54
N ASP A 160 -19.84 4.83 12.37
CA ASP A 160 -20.22 3.41 12.28
C ASP A 160 -19.44 2.58 11.24
N GLY A 161 -18.18 2.92 10.95
CA GLY A 161 -17.32 2.10 10.08
C GLY A 161 -17.89 1.85 8.68
N TYR A 162 -18.30 2.92 8.01
CA TYR A 162 -18.90 2.97 6.67
C TYR A 162 -20.27 2.30 6.60
N GLY A 163 -21.01 2.38 7.72
CA GLY A 163 -22.43 2.12 7.73
C GLY A 163 -23.21 3.27 7.13
N SER A 164 -24.25 3.70 7.82
CA SER A 164 -25.13 4.79 7.37
C SER A 164 -24.93 6.09 8.15
N ASN A 165 -24.11 6.07 9.19
CA ASN A 165 -23.96 7.16 10.15
C ASN A 165 -22.69 7.96 9.86
N GLY A 166 -22.78 8.84 8.87
CA GLY A 166 -21.75 9.80 8.52
C GLY A 166 -22.28 10.91 7.62
N CYS A 167 -21.50 11.98 7.46
CA CYS A 167 -21.94 13.16 6.74
C CYS A 167 -20.78 13.95 6.15
N SER A 168 -21.00 14.48 4.95
CA SER A 168 -20.13 15.46 4.31
C SER A 168 -20.67 16.88 4.51
N ASP A 169 -19.78 17.83 4.77
CA ASP A 169 -20.10 19.24 4.98
C ASP A 169 -21.31 19.44 5.92
N LEU A 170 -22.35 20.11 5.42
CA LEU A 170 -23.61 20.37 6.11
C LEU A 170 -24.79 19.63 5.44
N ASP A 171 -24.52 18.57 4.69
CA ASP A 171 -25.54 17.80 3.94
C ASP A 171 -26.54 17.09 4.89
N CYS A 172 -26.15 16.93 6.15
CA CYS A 172 -26.87 16.26 7.23
C CYS A 172 -26.42 16.81 8.59
N THR A 173 -27.18 16.49 9.64
CA THR A 173 -26.87 16.89 11.01
C THR A 173 -25.65 16.13 11.54
N GLY A 174 -24.70 16.84 12.15
CA GLY A 174 -23.61 16.23 12.91
C GLY A 174 -22.47 17.21 13.19
N PHE A 175 -22.00 17.92 12.17
CA PHE A 175 -21.19 19.12 12.39
C PHE A 175 -22.11 20.29 12.75
N VAL A 176 -21.81 20.98 13.85
CA VAL A 176 -22.57 22.13 14.35
C VAL A 176 -21.74 23.40 14.08
N PRO A 177 -22.06 24.17 13.03
CA PRO A 177 -21.38 25.43 12.77
C PRO A 177 -21.76 26.48 13.83
N ILE A 178 -20.84 27.36 14.18
CA ILE A 178 -21.11 28.49 15.07
C ILE A 178 -21.38 29.77 14.29
N ASN A 179 -22.11 30.69 14.92
CA ASN A 179 -22.37 31.99 14.32
C ASN A 179 -21.10 32.85 14.32
N GLY A 180 -20.81 33.52 13.20
CA GLY A 180 -19.61 34.34 13.03
C GLY A 180 -18.33 33.55 12.70
N ALA A 181 -18.44 32.27 12.32
CA ALA A 181 -17.31 31.49 11.83
C ALA A 181 -16.64 32.18 10.61
N PRO A 182 -15.30 32.15 10.50
CA PRO A 182 -14.57 32.78 9.40
C PRO A 182 -14.73 32.07 8.04
N ILE A 183 -15.26 30.84 8.07
CA ILE A 183 -15.47 29.98 6.91
C ILE A 183 -16.59 28.98 7.21
N THR A 184 -17.32 28.56 6.19
CA THR A 184 -18.35 27.52 6.28
C THR A 184 -17.96 26.31 5.42
N PRO A 185 -18.17 25.06 5.86
CA PRO A 185 -17.95 23.90 5.00
C PRO A 185 -18.67 24.04 3.65
N GLY A 186 -17.94 23.79 2.57
CA GLY A 186 -18.37 24.02 1.19
C GLY A 186 -17.97 25.39 0.61
N ASP A 187 -17.47 26.33 1.41
CA ASP A 187 -16.97 27.62 0.89
C ASP A 187 -15.74 27.42 0.00
N THR A 188 -15.60 28.25 -1.03
CA THR A 188 -14.42 28.25 -1.90
C THR A 188 -13.22 28.91 -1.22
N LEU A 189 -12.06 28.27 -1.33
CA LEU A 189 -10.75 28.76 -0.97
C LEU A 189 -10.03 29.26 -2.24
N GLU A 190 -10.22 30.53 -2.63
CA GLU A 190 -9.56 31.08 -3.83
C GLU A 190 -8.22 31.75 -3.48
N PRO A 191 -7.05 31.15 -3.80
CA PRO A 191 -5.75 31.76 -3.54
C PRO A 191 -5.53 32.96 -4.49
N SER A 192 -5.56 34.17 -3.94
CA SER A 192 -5.50 35.42 -4.74
C SER A 192 -4.18 35.63 -5.51
N HIS A 193 -3.11 34.86 -5.21
CA HIS A 193 -1.79 34.95 -5.85
C HIS A 193 -1.20 33.57 -6.23
N GLY A 194 -2.05 32.59 -6.51
CA GLY A 194 -1.63 31.26 -7.01
C GLY A 194 -1.21 30.23 -5.95
N GLN A 195 -1.09 30.64 -4.68
CA GLN A 195 -0.97 29.76 -3.51
C GLN A 195 -1.55 30.47 -2.28
N ALA A 196 -2.30 29.76 -1.45
CA ALA A 196 -2.72 30.22 -0.12
C ALA A 196 -2.25 29.22 0.93
N LYS A 197 -2.12 29.69 2.17
CA LYS A 197 -1.91 28.81 3.33
C LYS A 197 -3.12 28.92 4.25
N ILE A 198 -3.60 27.78 4.69
CA ILE A 198 -4.66 27.69 5.68
C ILE A 198 -4.20 26.81 6.81
N SER A 199 -4.67 27.10 8.02
CA SER A 199 -4.34 26.33 9.20
C SER A 199 -5.63 25.83 9.84
N PHE A 200 -5.60 24.57 10.25
CA PHE A 200 -6.71 23.93 10.94
C PHE A 200 -6.24 23.35 12.26
N LYS A 201 -7.15 23.35 13.22
CA LYS A 201 -6.97 22.67 14.50
C LYS A 201 -8.24 21.91 14.84
N ILE A 202 -8.13 20.59 14.96
CA ILE A 202 -9.19 19.71 15.43
C ILE A 202 -8.77 19.18 16.79
N PHE A 203 -9.57 19.41 17.83
CA PHE A 203 -9.27 18.91 19.16
C PHE A 203 -10.51 18.71 20.02
N LYS A 204 -10.39 17.81 20.98
CA LYS A 204 -11.42 17.52 21.96
C LYS A 204 -11.35 18.53 23.09
N ASN A 205 -12.35 19.40 23.16
CA ASN A 205 -12.40 20.47 24.15
C ASN A 205 -12.69 19.89 25.54
N LYS A 206 -11.97 20.35 26.57
CA LYS A 206 -12.13 19.83 27.94
C LYS A 206 -13.45 20.23 28.62
N GLU A 207 -14.06 21.33 28.21
CA GLU A 207 -15.21 21.91 28.91
C GLU A 207 -16.52 21.18 28.60
N ASP A 208 -16.78 20.90 27.33
CA ASP A 208 -17.96 20.18 26.83
C ASP A 208 -17.64 18.72 26.45
N GLY A 209 -16.39 18.43 26.11
CA GLY A 209 -15.93 17.13 25.63
C GLY A 209 -16.11 16.92 24.13
N ASP A 210 -16.58 17.92 23.38
CA ASP A 210 -16.87 17.87 21.95
C ASP A 210 -15.61 18.12 21.11
N TRP A 211 -15.63 17.70 19.85
CA TRP A 211 -14.52 17.91 18.92
C TRP A 211 -14.67 19.22 18.19
N TRP A 212 -13.83 20.19 18.50
CA TRP A 212 -13.88 21.53 17.93
C TRP A 212 -12.95 21.67 16.74
N LEU A 213 -13.45 22.31 15.69
CA LEU A 213 -12.70 22.71 14.50
C LEU A 213 -12.45 24.21 14.55
N HIS A 214 -11.18 24.60 14.43
CA HIS A 214 -10.77 25.99 14.25
C HIS A 214 -10.05 26.16 12.92
N PHE A 215 -10.19 27.36 12.35
CA PHE A 215 -9.63 27.74 11.05
C PHE A 215 -8.99 29.13 11.12
N GLY A 216 -7.92 29.31 10.35
CA GLY A 216 -7.35 30.62 10.09
C GLY A 216 -6.33 30.59 8.95
N TYR A 217 -6.05 31.75 8.36
CA TYR A 217 -4.97 31.91 7.38
C TYR A 217 -3.59 32.08 8.05
N ASP A 218 -3.57 32.27 9.38
CA ASP A 218 -2.39 32.30 10.23
C ASP A 218 -2.56 31.29 11.36
N VAL A 219 -1.58 30.41 11.54
CA VAL A 219 -1.58 29.36 12.58
C VAL A 219 -1.68 29.95 13.99
N ASN A 220 -1.22 31.18 14.19
CA ASN A 220 -1.27 31.88 15.47
C ASN A 220 -2.62 32.56 15.73
N ASN A 221 -3.52 32.60 14.75
CA ASN A 221 -4.82 33.26 14.84
C ASN A 221 -5.93 32.38 14.24
N LEU A 222 -6.26 31.31 14.96
CA LEU A 222 -7.34 30.40 14.59
C LEU A 222 -8.64 30.80 15.27
N SER A 223 -9.71 30.93 14.50
CA SER A 223 -11.06 31.17 15.01
C SER A 223 -11.90 29.88 14.98
N PRO A 224 -12.80 29.69 15.96
CA PRO A 224 -13.69 28.52 15.94
C PRO A 224 -14.62 28.57 14.73
N VAL A 225 -14.85 27.40 14.13
CA VAL A 225 -15.74 27.21 12.97
C VAL A 225 -17.00 26.47 13.39
N GLY A 226 -16.84 25.45 14.22
CA GLY A 226 -17.91 24.57 14.66
C GLY A 226 -17.34 23.37 15.42
N TYR A 227 -18.22 22.45 15.77
CA TYR A 227 -17.84 21.24 16.51
C TYR A 227 -18.66 20.02 16.10
N TRP A 228 -18.11 18.83 16.34
CA TRP A 228 -18.84 17.57 16.32
C TRP A 228 -19.15 17.16 17.76
N PRO A 229 -20.45 17.01 18.12
CA PRO A 229 -20.83 16.53 19.44
C PRO A 229 -20.22 15.16 19.73
N LYS A 230 -19.65 14.98 20.92
CA LYS A 230 -19.05 13.70 21.33
C LYS A 230 -20.05 12.54 21.33
N SER A 231 -21.34 12.85 21.50
CA SER A 231 -22.44 11.88 21.49
C SER A 231 -22.68 11.25 20.12
N LEU A 232 -22.10 11.79 19.04
CA LEU A 232 -22.11 11.15 17.73
C LEU A 232 -21.28 9.86 17.72
N PHE A 233 -20.29 9.75 18.61
CA PHE A 233 -19.21 8.80 18.50
C PHE A 233 -19.26 7.76 19.63
N SER A 234 -18.86 6.54 19.32
CA SER A 234 -18.72 5.44 20.28
C SER A 234 -17.33 5.39 20.92
N ARG A 235 -16.30 5.75 20.15
CA ARG A 235 -14.88 5.75 20.53
C ARG A 235 -14.30 7.15 20.65
N LEU A 236 -14.51 8.00 19.64
CA LEU A 236 -14.08 9.41 19.69
C LEU A 236 -14.79 10.19 20.82
N GLN A 237 -15.81 9.63 21.47
CA GLN A 237 -16.36 10.19 22.70
C GLN A 237 -15.32 10.34 23.82
N ASP A 238 -14.32 9.44 23.86
CA ASP A 238 -13.25 9.43 24.86
C ASP A 238 -11.97 10.08 24.32
N HIS A 239 -11.34 9.47 23.31
CA HIS A 239 -10.09 9.93 22.71
C HIS A 239 -9.93 9.43 21.27
N ALA A 240 -8.92 9.93 20.56
CA ALA A 240 -8.50 9.44 19.26
C ALA A 240 -7.36 8.43 19.38
N ASP A 241 -7.40 7.37 18.57
CA ASP A 241 -6.30 6.41 18.45
C ASP A 241 -5.24 6.90 17.48
N PHE A 242 -5.66 7.62 16.43
CA PHE A 242 -4.79 8.08 15.37
C PHE A 242 -5.08 9.54 14.99
N ILE A 243 -4.01 10.29 14.78
CA ILE A 243 -4.01 11.59 14.12
C ILE A 243 -3.17 11.47 12.85
N THR A 244 -3.72 11.87 11.71
CA THR A 244 -3.07 11.74 10.40
C THR A 244 -3.13 13.07 9.65
N TRP A 245 -2.09 13.38 8.88
CA TRP A 245 -1.98 14.54 8.00
C TRP A 245 -1.50 14.09 6.63
N GLY A 246 -2.09 14.59 5.55
CA GLY A 246 -1.66 14.17 4.23
C GLY A 246 -2.59 14.53 3.09
N GLY A 247 -2.17 14.11 1.90
CA GLY A 247 -2.91 14.31 0.65
C GLY A 247 -3.60 13.03 0.17
N ILE A 248 -4.70 13.21 -0.56
CA ILE A 248 -5.45 12.14 -1.21
C ILE A 248 -5.79 12.53 -2.66
N ALA A 249 -5.69 11.56 -3.57
CA ALA A 249 -6.07 11.68 -4.96
C ALA A 249 -6.97 10.50 -5.35
N VAL A 250 -8.13 10.77 -5.95
CA VAL A 250 -9.12 9.76 -6.31
C VAL A 250 -9.42 9.84 -7.80
N SER A 251 -9.55 8.68 -8.44
CA SER A 251 -9.89 8.55 -9.87
C SER A 251 -10.69 7.28 -10.13
N PRO A 252 -11.51 7.22 -11.20
CA PRO A 252 -12.11 5.96 -11.59
C PRO A 252 -11.07 4.87 -11.87
N ARG A 253 -11.36 3.64 -11.46
CA ARG A 253 -10.63 2.43 -11.85
C ARG A 253 -10.62 2.38 -13.38
N GLY A 254 -9.45 2.25 -13.99
CA GLY A 254 -9.26 2.51 -15.42
C GLY A 254 -8.39 3.74 -15.71
N ASN A 255 -8.58 4.81 -14.93
CA ASN A 255 -8.18 6.16 -15.33
C ASN A 255 -6.89 6.61 -14.70
N ALA A 256 -6.28 7.63 -15.31
CA ALA A 256 -5.16 8.35 -14.73
C ALA A 256 -5.56 9.02 -13.42
N SER A 257 -4.82 8.75 -12.34
CA SER A 257 -5.04 9.46 -11.07
C SER A 257 -4.64 10.93 -11.19
N PRO A 258 -5.43 11.86 -10.60
CA PRO A 258 -5.20 13.31 -10.70
C PRO A 258 -3.94 13.74 -9.92
N PRO A 259 -3.43 14.97 -10.09
CA PRO A 259 -2.27 15.40 -9.30
C PRO A 259 -2.67 15.52 -7.82
N MET A 260 -1.74 15.18 -6.92
CA MET A 260 -1.89 15.42 -5.48
C MET A 260 -1.10 16.66 -5.08
N GLY A 261 -1.68 17.50 -4.22
CA GLY A 261 -1.08 18.79 -3.89
C GLY A 261 -0.97 19.65 -5.16
N ASN A 262 0.21 20.20 -5.45
CA ASN A 262 0.45 20.95 -6.69
C ASN A 262 0.94 20.09 -7.87
N GLY A 263 0.88 18.76 -7.75
CA GLY A 263 1.30 17.83 -8.79
C GLY A 263 2.81 17.67 -8.93
N GLN A 264 3.62 18.25 -8.03
CA GLN A 264 5.06 18.06 -7.99
C GLN A 264 5.46 16.95 -7.03
N TRP A 265 6.60 16.32 -7.29
CA TRP A 265 7.22 15.41 -6.35
C TRP A 265 7.65 16.14 -5.06
N PRO A 266 7.62 15.46 -3.89
CA PRO A 266 7.99 16.07 -2.62
C PRO A 266 9.36 16.75 -2.66
N GLY A 267 9.37 18.02 -2.34
CA GLY A 267 10.54 18.89 -2.34
C GLY A 267 10.15 20.34 -2.09
N LYS A 268 11.13 21.23 -1.99
CA LYS A 268 10.96 22.63 -1.54
C LYS A 268 9.86 23.44 -2.24
N ASN A 269 9.52 23.09 -3.49
CA ASN A 269 8.52 23.80 -4.30
C ASN A 269 7.18 23.05 -4.43
N SER A 270 7.04 21.91 -3.76
CA SER A 270 5.82 21.08 -3.77
C SER A 270 4.88 21.45 -2.63
N ALA A 271 3.68 20.87 -2.63
CA ALA A 271 2.73 21.04 -1.54
C ALA A 271 3.31 20.55 -0.21
N SER A 272 2.99 21.24 0.88
CA SER A 272 3.49 20.89 2.20
C SER A 272 2.43 20.97 3.29
N PHE A 273 2.68 20.20 4.34
CA PHE A 273 2.13 20.40 5.66
C PHE A 273 3.23 21.02 6.51
N GLN A 274 2.93 22.14 7.17
CA GLN A 274 3.82 22.87 8.08
C GLN A 274 3.16 22.98 9.45
N ASN A 275 3.93 23.28 10.50
CA ASN A 275 3.41 23.43 11.86
C ASN A 275 2.59 22.21 12.30
N VAL A 276 3.04 21.01 11.93
CA VAL A 276 2.37 19.75 12.24
C VAL A 276 2.52 19.48 13.73
N GLN A 277 1.41 19.51 14.45
CA GLN A 277 1.38 19.40 15.90
C GLN A 277 0.23 18.52 16.38
N LEU A 278 0.46 17.80 17.47
CA LEU A 278 -0.62 17.26 18.28
C LEU A 278 -1.21 18.37 19.14
N VAL A 279 -2.45 18.20 19.59
CA VAL A 279 -3.18 19.23 20.33
C VAL A 279 -3.75 18.64 21.61
N ASP A 280 -3.46 19.29 22.74
CA ASP A 280 -3.98 18.90 24.04
C ASP A 280 -5.46 19.32 24.24
N THR A 281 -6.07 18.90 25.34
CA THR A 281 -7.46 19.24 25.66
C THR A 281 -7.68 20.72 26.01
N ASN A 282 -6.62 21.50 26.20
CA ASN A 282 -6.67 22.96 26.36
C ASN A 282 -6.59 23.68 25.01
N GLY A 283 -6.49 22.94 23.90
CA GLY A 283 -6.32 23.48 22.57
C GLY A 283 -4.91 24.00 22.28
N GLN A 284 -3.92 23.62 23.09
CA GLN A 284 -2.50 23.98 22.91
C GLN A 284 -1.79 22.94 22.05
N GLY A 285 -1.06 23.43 21.05
CA GLY A 285 -0.27 22.59 20.15
C GLY A 285 1.06 22.18 20.77
N TYR A 286 1.49 20.95 20.50
CA TYR A 286 2.82 20.45 20.86
C TYR A 286 3.37 19.54 19.75
N ALA A 287 4.69 19.54 19.59
CA ALA A 287 5.33 18.78 18.54
C ALA A 287 5.14 17.26 18.75
N PRO A 288 4.79 16.49 17.70
CA PRO A 288 4.79 15.04 17.77
C PRO A 288 6.23 14.55 17.94
N THR A 289 6.41 13.45 18.66
CA THR A 289 7.73 12.80 18.73
C THR A 289 8.02 12.15 17.38
N VAL A 290 9.09 12.56 16.68
CA VAL A 290 9.37 12.17 15.28
C VAL A 290 9.31 10.66 15.05
N TRP A 291 9.83 9.84 15.97
CA TRP A 291 9.84 8.38 15.83
C TRP A 291 8.46 7.71 15.94
N THR A 292 7.46 8.45 16.41
CA THR A 292 6.06 7.98 16.52
C THR A 292 5.28 8.20 15.23
N LEU A 293 5.84 8.97 14.28
CA LEU A 293 5.26 9.27 12.99
C LEU A 293 5.58 8.17 11.99
N GLY A 294 4.56 7.48 11.49
CA GLY A 294 4.65 6.60 10.33
C GLY A 294 4.32 7.36 9.05
N VAL A 295 5.12 7.14 8.01
CA VAL A 295 4.84 7.65 6.66
C VAL A 295 4.16 6.58 5.82
N TYR A 296 3.08 6.95 5.14
CA TYR A 296 2.26 6.03 4.36
C TYR A 296 1.99 6.60 2.97
N ALA A 297 2.27 5.80 1.95
CA ALA A 297 1.83 6.06 0.59
C ALA A 297 1.54 4.72 -0.10
N ASN A 298 0.30 4.52 -0.55
CA ASN A 298 -0.10 3.26 -1.18
C ASN A 298 0.49 3.10 -2.58
N ASN A 299 0.81 4.20 -3.27
CA ASN A 299 1.49 4.15 -4.55
C ASN A 299 2.66 5.14 -4.61
N LYS A 300 3.80 4.71 -4.04
CA LYS A 300 5.05 5.49 -4.02
C LYS A 300 5.59 5.84 -5.43
N LYS A 301 5.13 5.17 -6.49
CA LYS A 301 5.47 5.50 -7.89
C LYS A 301 4.66 6.66 -8.44
N CYS A 302 3.61 7.08 -7.75
CA CYS A 302 2.72 8.17 -8.18
C CYS A 302 2.68 9.32 -7.18
N TYR A 303 2.70 9.01 -5.88
CA TYR A 303 2.64 10.00 -4.81
C TYR A 303 3.57 9.60 -3.67
N GLN A 304 4.20 10.60 -3.06
CA GLN A 304 5.11 10.40 -1.94
C GLN A 304 4.92 11.51 -0.90
N ALA A 305 5.45 11.27 0.29
CA ALA A 305 5.74 12.29 1.28
C ALA A 305 7.25 12.33 1.51
N SER A 306 7.82 13.52 1.70
CA SER A 306 9.23 13.67 2.06
C SER A 306 9.46 13.23 3.51
N THR A 307 10.72 13.13 3.90
CA THR A 307 11.09 13.06 5.31
C THR A 307 10.46 14.20 6.09
N PHE A 308 9.93 13.87 7.27
CA PHE A 308 9.46 14.82 8.26
C PHE A 308 10.65 15.50 8.93
N LEU A 309 10.72 16.82 8.83
CA LEU A 309 11.78 17.64 9.40
C LEU A 309 11.18 18.98 9.80
N ASP A 310 11.61 19.54 10.94
CA ASP A 310 11.18 20.88 11.40
C ASP A 310 9.65 21.05 11.44
N ASP A 311 8.94 20.08 12.02
CA ASP A 311 7.48 20.04 12.12
C ASP A 311 6.75 20.19 10.76
N MET A 312 7.40 19.77 9.68
CA MET A 312 6.85 19.84 8.33
C MET A 312 7.24 18.65 7.45
N PHE A 313 6.45 18.45 6.40
CA PHE A 313 6.79 17.53 5.32
C PHE A 313 6.17 18.03 4.00
N TYR A 314 6.81 17.66 2.89
CA TYR A 314 6.29 17.86 1.55
C TYR A 314 5.53 16.61 1.09
N TYR A 315 4.52 16.79 0.27
CA TYR A 315 3.75 15.68 -0.30
C TYR A 315 3.30 16.03 -1.73
N GLY A 316 3.06 15.00 -2.54
CA GLY A 316 2.52 15.19 -3.88
C GLY A 316 3.03 14.18 -4.89
N GLY A 317 2.72 14.45 -6.16
CA GLY A 317 3.18 13.69 -7.31
C GLY A 317 2.35 13.93 -8.57
N PRO A 318 2.91 13.64 -9.77
CA PRO A 318 2.33 14.02 -11.05
C PRO A 318 1.13 13.15 -11.47
N ALA A 319 0.17 13.79 -12.14
CA ALA A 319 -1.05 13.16 -12.66
C ALA A 319 -0.79 12.28 -13.89
N THR A 320 -0.39 11.01 -13.75
CA THR A 320 -0.06 10.17 -14.93
C THR A 320 -0.38 8.67 -14.86
N ALA A 321 -1.08 8.17 -13.85
CA ALA A 321 -1.25 6.71 -13.68
C ALA A 321 -2.53 6.14 -14.32
N SER A 322 -2.60 5.93 -15.64
CA SER A 322 -3.75 5.26 -16.28
C SER A 322 -3.91 3.83 -15.73
N ILE A 323 -4.97 3.55 -14.96
CA ILE A 323 -5.23 2.20 -14.40
C ILE A 323 -5.83 1.28 -15.50
N TYR A 324 -5.13 1.00 -16.60
CA TYR A 324 -5.46 -0.20 -17.38
C TYR A 324 -5.00 -1.42 -16.59
N HIS A 325 -5.96 -2.16 -16.00
CA HIS A 325 -5.76 -3.48 -15.40
C HIS A 325 -4.37 -3.71 -14.79
N VAL A 326 -4.00 -2.92 -13.78
CA VAL A 326 -3.04 -3.41 -12.81
C VAL A 326 -3.87 -4.22 -11.83
N HIS A 327 -4.01 -5.52 -12.12
CA HIS A 327 -4.23 -6.49 -11.05
C HIS A 327 -3.39 -6.05 -9.86
N SER A 328 -3.99 -6.04 -8.67
CA SER A 328 -3.36 -5.78 -7.38
C SER A 328 -2.13 -6.68 -7.18
N ASN A 329 -1.06 -6.33 -7.87
CA ASN A 329 0.31 -6.58 -7.55
C ASN A 329 0.70 -5.27 -6.85
N MET A 330 0.75 -5.30 -5.53
CA MET A 330 1.93 -4.73 -4.91
C MET A 330 3.09 -5.39 -5.65
N SER A 331 3.61 -4.77 -6.70
CA SER A 331 4.94 -5.10 -7.14
C SER A 331 5.82 -4.33 -6.18
N VAL A 332 6.30 -5.02 -5.14
CA VAL A 332 7.72 -4.89 -4.83
C VAL A 332 8.42 -5.02 -6.18
N PRO A 333 9.36 -4.13 -6.56
CA PRO A 333 10.09 -4.32 -7.80
C PRO A 333 10.56 -5.76 -7.79
N SER A 334 10.06 -6.56 -8.74
CA SER A 334 10.54 -7.92 -8.92
C SER A 334 12.04 -7.77 -8.95
N MET A 335 12.70 -8.39 -7.98
CA MET A 335 14.14 -8.34 -7.86
C MET A 335 14.65 -8.79 -9.23
N LYS A 336 15.30 -7.90 -9.98
CA LYS A 336 15.70 -8.14 -11.38
C LYS A 336 16.79 -9.21 -11.39
N MET A 337 16.50 -10.48 -11.10
CA MET A 337 17.52 -11.54 -11.03
C MET A 337 18.19 -11.84 -12.39
N VAL A 338 18.01 -11.00 -13.41
CA VAL A 338 18.47 -11.24 -14.78
C VAL A 338 18.93 -9.94 -15.45
N SER A 339 20.18 -9.57 -15.21
CA SER A 339 21.10 -9.18 -16.28
C SER A 339 22.44 -9.81 -15.88
N GLN A 340 23.11 -10.68 -16.64
CA GLN A 340 23.50 -10.58 -18.04
C GLN A 340 23.76 -11.96 -18.69
N SER A 341 23.22 -13.08 -18.19
CA SER A 341 23.54 -14.43 -18.72
C SER A 341 22.43 -15.13 -19.52
N PHE A 342 21.25 -14.52 -19.66
CA PHE A 342 20.14 -15.05 -20.46
C PHE A 342 19.66 -13.99 -21.44
N LEU A 343 20.41 -13.82 -22.54
CA LEU A 343 19.96 -13.03 -23.68
C LEU A 343 18.77 -13.76 -24.34
N ASP A 344 17.71 -12.99 -24.62
CA ASP A 344 16.51 -13.29 -25.45
C ASP A 344 15.21 -13.83 -24.80
N ILE A 345 15.06 -13.85 -23.46
CA ILE A 345 13.79 -14.29 -22.83
C ILE A 345 13.19 -13.15 -21.99
N ASP A 346 11.91 -12.82 -22.23
CA ASP A 346 11.08 -11.97 -21.36
C ASP A 346 10.59 -12.84 -20.17
N PRO A 347 11.21 -12.76 -18.98
CA PRO A 347 10.97 -13.72 -17.91
C PRO A 347 9.89 -13.21 -16.95
N ILE A 348 9.11 -14.15 -16.40
CA ILE A 348 8.19 -13.92 -15.30
C ILE A 348 8.85 -14.43 -14.02
N ILE A 349 9.03 -13.52 -13.06
CA ILE A 349 9.54 -13.83 -11.72
C ILE A 349 8.34 -13.94 -10.78
N ARG A 350 8.27 -15.01 -10.00
CA ARG A 350 7.25 -15.18 -8.96
C ARG A 350 7.88 -15.48 -7.62
N GLU A 351 7.44 -14.78 -6.60
CA GLU A 351 8.04 -14.78 -5.26
C GLU A 351 6.98 -15.13 -4.22
N SER A 352 7.42 -15.80 -3.15
CA SER A 352 6.64 -16.05 -1.95
C SER A 352 7.57 -16.03 -0.73
N GLU A 353 7.53 -14.94 0.01
CA GLU A 353 8.59 -14.57 0.97
C GLU A 353 8.04 -13.89 2.24
N TYR A 354 8.91 -13.84 3.25
CA TYR A 354 8.82 -12.99 4.42
C TYR A 354 9.98 -11.99 4.41
N ARG A 355 9.68 -10.72 4.66
CA ARG A 355 10.64 -9.61 4.68
C ARG A 355 10.53 -8.81 5.98
N MET A 356 11.66 -8.35 6.49
CA MET A 356 11.68 -7.33 7.54
C MET A 356 11.18 -5.98 6.98
N ASN A 357 10.06 -5.50 7.50
CA ASN A 357 9.44 -4.22 7.13
C ASN A 357 9.73 -3.10 8.13
N ALA A 358 10.37 -3.41 9.26
CA ALA A 358 10.88 -2.39 10.16
C ALA A 358 12.20 -1.83 9.64
N HIS A 359 12.44 -0.54 9.89
CA HIS A 359 13.66 0.15 9.48
C HIS A 359 14.32 0.74 10.72
N PRO A 360 15.02 -0.08 11.53
CA PRO A 360 15.74 0.44 12.68
C PRO A 360 16.85 1.39 12.21
N ALA A 361 17.11 2.47 12.97
CA ALA A 361 18.12 3.46 12.60
C ALA A 361 19.55 2.88 12.48
N SER A 362 19.82 1.75 13.13
CA SER A 362 21.08 1.01 13.03
C SER A 362 21.16 0.05 11.83
N GLY A 363 20.04 -0.13 11.12
CA GLY A 363 19.86 -1.19 10.14
C GLY A 363 19.93 -2.60 10.72
N TYR A 364 19.88 -3.57 9.82
CA TYR A 364 20.10 -4.98 10.09
C TYR A 364 21.53 -5.38 9.80
N THR A 365 22.02 -6.35 10.57
CA THR A 365 23.40 -6.82 10.48
C THR A 365 23.50 -8.24 9.98
N GLY A 366 22.37 -8.92 9.75
CA GLY A 366 22.35 -10.27 9.19
C GLY A 366 21.03 -11.01 9.39
N GLY A 367 20.94 -12.17 8.75
CA GLY A 367 19.81 -13.09 8.80
C GLY A 367 20.27 -14.54 8.73
N MET A 368 19.50 -15.43 9.32
CA MET A 368 19.71 -16.87 9.24
C MET A 368 18.40 -17.64 9.23
N ALA A 369 18.42 -18.84 8.65
CA ALA A 369 17.30 -19.77 8.67
C ALA A 369 17.78 -21.18 8.29
N THR A 370 16.98 -22.18 8.68
CA THR A 370 17.03 -23.55 8.20
C THR A 370 16.01 -23.73 7.07
N LEU A 371 16.46 -24.19 5.91
CA LEU A 371 15.67 -24.40 4.71
C LEU A 371 15.51 -25.91 4.47
N ASP A 372 14.31 -26.31 4.05
CA ASP A 372 14.10 -27.63 3.48
C ASP A 372 14.62 -27.66 2.03
N VAL A 373 15.33 -28.74 1.67
CA VAL A 373 15.88 -28.98 0.34
C VAL A 373 15.19 -30.18 -0.28
N TYR A 374 14.75 -30.02 -1.53
CA TYR A 374 14.04 -31.05 -2.28
C TYR A 374 14.70 -31.28 -3.64
N SER A 375 14.63 -32.51 -4.15
CA SER A 375 14.93 -32.82 -5.54
C SER A 375 13.70 -32.55 -6.42
N ILE A 376 13.79 -31.55 -7.31
CA ILE A 376 12.65 -31.11 -8.13
C ILE A 376 12.98 -31.33 -9.61
N SER A 377 12.82 -32.56 -10.08
CA SER A 377 13.22 -32.96 -11.43
C SER A 377 12.33 -32.40 -12.55
N SER A 378 11.16 -31.85 -12.19
CA SER A 378 10.15 -31.31 -13.13
C SER A 378 10.45 -29.90 -13.65
N VAL A 379 11.53 -29.26 -13.20
CA VAL A 379 11.94 -27.92 -13.65
C VAL A 379 12.48 -28.02 -15.09
N LYS A 380 11.95 -27.18 -15.99
CA LYS A 380 12.33 -27.18 -17.40
C LYS A 380 13.63 -26.41 -17.63
N SER A 381 14.20 -26.54 -18.82
CA SER A 381 15.52 -25.97 -19.16
C SER A 381 15.65 -24.47 -18.87
N GLU A 382 14.60 -23.68 -19.18
CA GLU A 382 14.58 -22.21 -19.04
C GLU A 382 13.94 -21.74 -17.74
N ASP A 383 13.51 -22.67 -16.88
CA ASP A 383 12.85 -22.38 -15.63
C ASP A 383 13.85 -22.38 -14.46
N VAL A 384 13.50 -21.67 -13.40
CA VAL A 384 14.22 -21.66 -12.12
C VAL A 384 13.23 -21.84 -10.98
N THR A 385 13.61 -22.61 -9.97
CA THR A 385 13.00 -22.57 -8.63
C THR A 385 14.10 -22.48 -7.59
N ALA A 386 13.91 -21.65 -6.58
CA ALA A 386 14.91 -21.36 -5.56
C ALA A 386 14.27 -21.11 -4.19
N ALA A 387 15.08 -21.29 -3.15
CA ALA A 387 14.79 -20.87 -1.78
C ALA A 387 16.01 -20.11 -1.24
N ILE A 388 15.78 -18.89 -0.76
CA ILE A 388 16.83 -17.88 -0.66
C ILE A 388 16.70 -17.11 0.66
N ILE A 389 17.85 -16.72 1.21
CA ILE A 389 17.98 -15.63 2.17
C ILE A 389 18.58 -14.45 1.43
N TRP A 390 17.89 -13.31 1.44
CA TRP A 390 18.37 -12.05 0.88
C TRP A 390 18.77 -11.07 1.97
N VAL A 391 19.90 -10.40 1.75
CA VAL A 391 20.36 -9.27 2.55
C VAL A 391 20.54 -8.10 1.59
N SER A 392 19.73 -7.05 1.77
CA SER A 392 19.62 -5.98 0.78
C SER A 392 19.62 -4.59 1.42
N ALA A 393 20.09 -3.58 0.69
CA ALA A 393 20.05 -2.18 1.11
C ALA A 393 19.95 -1.23 -0.10
N GLY A 394 19.40 -0.04 0.12
CA GLY A 394 19.14 0.96 -0.91
C GLY A 394 17.77 0.86 -1.55
N ASN A 395 17.52 1.71 -2.55
CA ASN A 395 16.21 1.81 -3.17
C ASN A 395 16.04 0.79 -4.31
N THR A 396 15.09 -0.13 -4.15
CA THR A 396 14.77 -1.22 -5.08
C THR A 396 14.41 -0.78 -6.51
N ASP A 397 14.08 0.50 -6.73
CA ASP A 397 13.74 1.07 -8.05
C ASP A 397 14.90 1.91 -8.67
N GLN A 398 16.07 1.96 -8.04
CA GLN A 398 17.22 2.76 -8.47
C GLN A 398 18.47 1.91 -8.76
N SER A 399 19.41 2.49 -9.51
CA SER A 399 20.69 1.87 -9.88
C SER A 399 21.69 1.74 -8.73
N ASP A 400 21.27 1.96 -7.49
CA ASP A 400 22.12 1.90 -6.30
C ASP A 400 21.70 0.77 -5.34
N PHE A 401 20.67 -0.02 -5.66
CA PHE A 401 20.25 -1.17 -4.84
C PHE A 401 21.36 -2.22 -4.72
N ASN A 402 21.66 -2.59 -3.48
CA ASN A 402 22.63 -3.63 -3.15
C ASN A 402 21.88 -4.87 -2.69
N ASP A 403 22.34 -6.02 -3.15
CA ASP A 403 21.77 -7.30 -2.76
C ASP A 403 22.84 -8.38 -2.68
N MET A 404 22.71 -9.25 -1.68
CA MET A 404 23.44 -10.52 -1.61
C MET A 404 22.50 -11.64 -1.22
N GLN A 405 22.75 -12.82 -1.80
CA GLN A 405 21.87 -13.97 -1.72
C GLN A 405 22.67 -15.22 -1.39
N ALA A 406 22.11 -16.07 -0.55
CA ALA A 406 22.53 -17.45 -0.43
C ALA A 406 21.31 -18.35 -0.30
N GLY A 407 21.36 -19.51 -0.94
CA GLY A 407 20.23 -20.42 -0.96
C GLY A 407 20.50 -21.68 -1.77
N TRP A 408 19.43 -22.39 -2.09
CA TRP A 408 19.48 -23.45 -3.09
C TRP A 408 18.62 -23.08 -4.29
N MET A 409 19.00 -23.55 -5.48
CA MET A 409 18.20 -23.41 -6.68
C MET A 409 18.31 -24.65 -7.59
N VAL A 410 17.28 -24.87 -8.39
CA VAL A 410 17.31 -25.75 -9.55
C VAL A 410 17.23 -24.85 -10.77
N SER A 411 18.30 -24.86 -11.60
CA SER A 411 18.38 -24.05 -12.82
C SER A 411 19.14 -24.82 -13.89
N PRO A 412 18.43 -25.56 -14.75
CA PRO A 412 19.10 -26.45 -15.68
C PRO A 412 19.92 -25.74 -16.74
N ALA A 413 19.51 -24.56 -17.19
CA ALA A 413 20.33 -23.79 -18.11
C ALA A 413 21.65 -23.30 -17.47
N ARG A 414 21.72 -23.10 -16.15
CA ARG A 414 22.94 -22.72 -15.44
C ARG A 414 23.84 -23.92 -15.20
N TYR A 415 23.35 -24.94 -14.48
CA TYR A 415 24.16 -26.05 -13.99
C TYR A 415 24.25 -27.23 -14.97
N LYS A 416 23.50 -27.19 -16.07
CA LYS A 416 23.45 -28.24 -17.12
C LYS A 416 22.91 -29.58 -16.60
N ASP A 417 22.15 -29.56 -15.52
CA ASP A 417 21.41 -30.71 -14.98
C ASP A 417 20.13 -30.23 -14.25
N ASN A 418 19.30 -31.16 -13.76
CA ASN A 418 18.08 -30.84 -12.98
C ASN A 418 18.27 -31.05 -11.47
N LYS A 419 19.50 -30.92 -10.97
CA LYS A 419 19.80 -31.14 -9.56
C LYS A 419 19.61 -29.84 -8.77
N THR A 420 19.56 -29.98 -7.46
CA THR A 420 19.44 -28.84 -6.54
C THR A 420 20.84 -28.41 -6.13
N HIS A 421 21.22 -27.19 -6.49
CA HIS A 421 22.55 -26.65 -6.22
C HIS A 421 22.50 -25.60 -5.14
N PHE A 422 23.51 -25.58 -4.27
CA PHE A 422 23.81 -24.42 -3.45
C PHE A 422 24.31 -23.29 -4.36
N PHE A 423 23.80 -22.09 -4.17
CA PHE A 423 24.24 -20.94 -4.95
C PHE A 423 24.43 -19.70 -4.08
N VAL A 424 25.26 -18.78 -4.59
CA VAL A 424 25.33 -17.41 -4.08
C VAL A 424 25.16 -16.41 -5.22
N TYR A 425 24.64 -15.24 -4.88
CA TYR A 425 24.59 -14.11 -5.81
C TYR A 425 24.88 -12.79 -5.09
N TRP A 426 25.40 -11.80 -5.80
CA TRP A 426 25.42 -10.42 -5.32
C TRP A 426 25.29 -9.42 -6.47
N THR A 427 24.85 -8.21 -6.18
CA THR A 427 24.87 -7.02 -7.07
C THR A 427 24.98 -5.75 -6.22
N ASN A 428 25.46 -4.66 -6.82
CA ASN A 428 25.50 -3.33 -6.17
C ASN A 428 24.77 -2.23 -6.95
N ASP A 429 24.15 -2.56 -8.08
CA ASP A 429 23.55 -1.59 -8.98
C ASP A 429 22.12 -1.93 -9.40
N GLY A 430 21.41 -2.66 -8.54
CA GLY A 430 20.04 -3.10 -8.82
C GLY A 430 19.96 -4.00 -10.04
N TYR A 431 20.93 -4.90 -10.21
CA TYR A 431 21.00 -5.86 -11.30
C TYR A 431 21.14 -5.22 -12.69
N GLY A 432 21.67 -4.00 -12.74
CA GLY A 432 21.80 -3.23 -13.97
C GLY A 432 22.95 -3.73 -14.82
N SER A 433 24.15 -3.73 -14.26
CA SER A 433 25.40 -4.09 -14.94
C SER A 433 26.36 -4.88 -14.06
N THR A 434 26.25 -4.74 -12.74
CA THR A 434 27.05 -5.49 -11.78
C THR A 434 26.29 -6.70 -11.26
N GLY A 435 27.07 -7.70 -10.89
CA GLY A 435 26.61 -8.82 -10.12
C GLY A 435 27.25 -10.11 -10.58
N CYS A 436 27.20 -11.10 -9.70
CA CYS A 436 27.93 -12.33 -9.92
C CYS A 436 27.20 -13.52 -9.30
N PHE A 437 27.02 -14.56 -10.09
CA PHE A 437 26.63 -15.88 -9.59
C PHE A 437 27.87 -16.64 -9.16
N ASP A 438 27.74 -17.36 -8.04
CA ASP A 438 28.72 -18.32 -7.57
C ASP A 438 30.15 -17.76 -7.59
N LEU A 439 31.05 -18.44 -8.31
CA LEU A 439 32.45 -18.04 -8.50
C LEU A 439 32.72 -17.65 -9.97
N ASP A 440 31.68 -17.33 -10.75
CA ASP A 440 31.78 -17.00 -12.19
C ASP A 440 32.63 -15.73 -12.42
N CYS A 441 32.73 -14.87 -11.40
CA CYS A 441 33.45 -13.61 -11.39
C CYS A 441 33.89 -13.26 -9.96
N TYR A 442 34.72 -12.22 -9.84
CA TYR A 442 35.16 -11.73 -8.53
C TYR A 442 33.99 -11.16 -7.73
N GLY A 443 33.88 -11.58 -6.48
CA GLY A 443 33.00 -10.95 -5.49
C GLY A 443 32.83 -11.78 -4.23
N PHE A 444 32.33 -13.01 -4.34
CA PHE A 444 32.36 -13.94 -3.22
C PHE A 444 33.76 -14.54 -3.07
N VAL A 445 34.30 -14.55 -1.85
CA VAL A 445 35.63 -15.08 -1.54
C VAL A 445 35.48 -16.32 -0.65
N PRO A 446 35.69 -17.54 -1.19
CA PRO A 446 35.59 -18.76 -0.38
C PRO A 446 36.76 -18.87 0.60
N VAL A 447 36.52 -19.50 1.75
CA VAL A 447 37.58 -19.81 2.72
C VAL A 447 38.12 -21.23 2.55
N ASN A 448 39.37 -21.43 2.97
CA ASN A 448 39.98 -22.76 2.99
C ASN A 448 39.24 -23.67 3.97
N GLY A 449 38.88 -24.88 3.51
CA GLY A 449 38.17 -25.86 4.33
C GLY A 449 36.68 -25.61 4.49
N ALA A 450 36.07 -24.77 3.63
CA ALA A 450 34.63 -24.60 3.59
C ALA A 450 33.90 -25.96 3.42
N PRO A 451 32.78 -26.19 4.15
CA PRO A 451 32.05 -27.46 4.10
C PRO A 451 31.28 -27.66 2.79
N ILE A 452 31.11 -26.60 2.00
CA ILE A 452 30.41 -26.56 0.72
C ILE A 452 30.96 -25.41 -0.12
N THR A 453 30.91 -25.55 -1.45
CA THR A 453 31.31 -24.53 -2.42
C THR A 453 30.09 -24.10 -3.25
N PRO A 454 29.91 -22.80 -3.58
CA PRO A 454 28.85 -22.41 -4.52
C PRO A 454 28.91 -23.21 -5.82
N GLY A 455 27.77 -23.72 -6.26
CA GLY A 455 27.64 -24.66 -7.37
C GLY A 455 27.64 -26.14 -6.96
N ASP A 456 27.95 -26.49 -5.71
CA ASP A 456 27.85 -27.88 -5.24
C ASP A 456 26.40 -28.37 -5.19
N THR A 457 26.20 -29.65 -5.48
CA THR A 457 24.88 -30.27 -5.39
C THR A 457 24.50 -30.61 -3.95
N LEU A 458 23.26 -30.30 -3.60
CA LEU A 458 22.61 -30.62 -2.32
C LEU A 458 21.63 -31.80 -2.47
N GLU A 459 22.10 -32.98 -2.87
CA GLU A 459 21.20 -34.14 -3.05
C GLU A 459 20.78 -34.73 -1.70
N PRO A 460 19.47 -34.75 -1.37
CA PRO A 460 19.00 -35.38 -0.14
C PRO A 460 18.96 -36.91 -0.28
N SER A 461 19.78 -37.62 0.51
CA SER A 461 19.85 -39.09 0.50
C SER A 461 18.52 -39.81 0.82
N HIS A 462 17.55 -39.11 1.43
CA HIS A 462 16.25 -39.65 1.85
C HIS A 462 15.06 -38.80 1.41
N GLY A 463 15.17 -38.09 0.27
CA GLY A 463 14.06 -37.35 -0.35
C GLY A 463 13.78 -35.95 0.24
N GLN A 464 14.37 -35.60 1.38
CA GLN A 464 14.43 -34.24 1.93
C GLN A 464 15.70 -34.07 2.76
N ALA A 465 16.35 -32.92 2.66
CA ALA A 465 17.43 -32.51 3.55
C ALA A 465 17.08 -31.17 4.21
N LYS A 466 17.76 -30.85 5.31
CA LYS A 466 17.69 -29.52 5.92
C LYS A 466 19.08 -28.93 5.93
N ILE A 467 19.18 -27.69 5.49
CA ILE A 467 20.42 -26.92 5.50
C ILE A 467 20.15 -25.59 6.19
N SER A 468 21.16 -25.04 6.84
CA SER A 468 21.07 -23.75 7.51
C SER A 468 22.10 -22.80 6.95
N PHE A 469 21.65 -21.60 6.63
CA PHE A 469 22.50 -20.49 6.19
C PHE A 469 22.48 -19.39 7.24
N LYS A 470 23.63 -18.76 7.45
CA LYS A 470 23.77 -17.54 8.24
C LYS A 470 24.60 -16.52 7.47
N ILE A 471 24.01 -15.38 7.16
CA ILE A 471 24.67 -14.24 6.54
C ILE A 471 24.70 -13.10 7.55
N PHE A 472 25.88 -12.59 7.87
CA PHE A 472 25.99 -11.43 8.76
C PHE A 472 27.23 -10.60 8.49
N LYS A 473 27.17 -9.32 8.86
CA LYS A 473 28.30 -8.40 8.77
C LYS A 473 29.21 -8.60 9.98
N ASN A 474 30.42 -9.11 9.73
CA ASN A 474 31.39 -9.35 10.77
C ASN A 474 31.97 -8.01 11.28
N LYS A 475 32.02 -7.83 12.61
CA LYS A 475 32.50 -6.59 13.21
C LYS A 475 34.00 -6.36 13.08
N GLU A 476 34.79 -7.42 12.88
CA GLU A 476 36.26 -7.34 12.89
C GLU A 476 36.82 -6.76 11.58
N ASP A 477 36.33 -7.25 10.44
CA ASP A 477 36.75 -6.81 9.09
C ASP A 477 35.71 -5.90 8.42
N GLY A 478 34.44 -5.98 8.84
CA GLY A 478 33.30 -5.28 8.25
C GLY A 478 32.73 -5.96 7.02
N ASP A 479 33.21 -7.14 6.64
CA ASP A 479 32.77 -7.92 5.48
C ASP A 479 31.53 -8.75 5.83
N TRP A 480 30.79 -9.18 4.80
CA TRP A 480 29.60 -10.01 4.99
C TRP A 480 29.96 -11.48 4.87
N TRP A 481 29.80 -12.23 5.96
CA TRP A 481 30.20 -13.62 6.05
C TRP A 481 29.01 -14.57 5.88
N LEU A 482 29.21 -15.57 5.03
CA LEU A 482 28.29 -16.69 4.85
C LEU A 482 28.79 -17.91 5.61
N HIS A 483 27.92 -18.48 6.43
CA HIS A 483 28.13 -19.76 7.09
C HIS A 483 27.07 -20.77 6.66
N PHE A 484 27.45 -22.05 6.63
CA PHE A 484 26.62 -23.17 6.24
C PHE A 484 26.76 -24.32 7.23
N GLY A 485 25.68 -25.08 7.42
CA GLY A 485 25.70 -26.35 8.12
C GLY A 485 24.39 -27.11 7.97
N TYR A 486 24.43 -28.43 8.20
CA TYR A 486 23.24 -29.27 8.26
C TYR A 486 22.52 -29.19 9.62
N ASP A 487 23.18 -28.60 10.62
CA ASP A 487 22.63 -28.26 11.94
C ASP A 487 22.86 -26.77 12.18
N ILE A 488 21.81 -26.05 12.55
CA ILE A 488 21.86 -24.61 12.82
C ILE A 488 22.80 -24.25 13.98
N ASN A 489 23.04 -25.19 14.89
CA ASN A 489 23.96 -25.01 16.02
C ASN A 489 25.43 -25.26 15.64
N ASN A 490 25.70 -25.76 14.43
CA ASN A 490 27.04 -26.09 13.95
C ASN A 490 27.25 -25.58 12.52
N LEU A 491 27.37 -24.26 12.40
CA LEU A 491 27.63 -23.58 11.12
C LEU A 491 29.12 -23.32 10.96
N SER A 492 29.67 -23.70 9.80
CA SER A 492 31.06 -23.43 9.44
C SER A 492 31.13 -22.31 8.38
N PRO A 493 32.17 -21.47 8.39
CA PRO A 493 32.34 -20.42 7.40
C PRO A 493 32.53 -21.02 6.00
N VAL A 494 31.83 -20.46 5.02
CA VAL A 494 31.92 -20.82 3.60
C VAL A 494 32.77 -19.80 2.85
N GLY A 495 32.56 -18.53 3.15
CA GLY A 495 33.21 -17.42 2.46
C GLY A 495 32.58 -16.09 2.88
N PHE A 496 33.01 -15.02 2.23
CA PHE A 496 32.52 -13.68 2.51
C PHE A 496 32.43 -12.82 1.24
N TRP A 497 31.56 -11.81 1.28
CA TRP A 497 31.53 -10.71 0.33
C TRP A 497 32.26 -9.50 0.95
N PRO A 498 33.36 -9.03 0.33
CA PRO A 498 34.05 -7.84 0.79
C PRO A 498 33.13 -6.62 0.80
N LYS A 499 33.11 -5.84 1.89
CA LYS A 499 32.28 -4.63 2.03
C LYS A 499 32.49 -3.60 0.92
N LYS A 500 33.68 -3.60 0.31
CA LYS A 500 34.06 -2.73 -0.81
C LYS A 500 33.26 -3.00 -2.09
N LEU A 501 32.56 -4.14 -2.18
CA LEU A 501 31.65 -4.41 -3.30
C LEU A 501 30.42 -3.52 -3.26
N PHE A 502 30.06 -3.00 -2.09
CA PHE A 502 28.77 -2.42 -1.82
C PHE A 502 28.85 -0.91 -1.58
N THR A 503 27.76 -0.21 -1.91
CA THR A 503 27.54 1.19 -1.60
C THR A 503 26.80 1.32 -0.27
N HIS A 504 25.62 0.71 -0.16
CA HIS A 504 24.75 0.74 1.02
C HIS A 504 25.03 -0.41 1.98
N LEU A 505 25.16 -1.65 1.48
CA LEU A 505 25.50 -2.81 2.32
C LEU A 505 26.90 -2.69 2.94
N LYS A 506 27.70 -1.71 2.52
CA LYS A 506 28.94 -1.35 3.22
C LYS A 506 28.70 -1.00 4.69
N ASP A 507 27.54 -0.43 5.02
CA ASP A 507 27.21 0.04 6.37
C ASP A 507 26.29 -0.95 7.10
N HIS A 508 25.10 -1.21 6.55
CA HIS A 508 24.12 -2.14 7.11
C HIS A 508 23.13 -2.60 6.03
N ALA A 509 22.29 -3.58 6.36
CA ALA A 509 21.16 -3.99 5.53
C ALA A 509 19.89 -3.22 5.92
N ASP A 510 19.11 -2.83 4.92
CA ASP A 510 17.77 -2.25 5.13
C ASP A 510 16.71 -3.34 5.21
N PHE A 511 16.97 -4.48 4.55
CA PHE A 511 16.05 -5.59 4.43
C PHE A 511 16.77 -6.92 4.66
N ILE A 512 16.13 -7.78 5.45
CA ILE A 512 16.43 -9.21 5.50
C ILE A 512 15.17 -9.94 5.04
N THR A 513 15.32 -10.82 4.05
CA THR A 513 14.20 -11.54 3.43
C THR A 513 14.48 -13.04 3.37
N TRP A 514 13.45 -13.86 3.54
CA TRP A 514 13.49 -15.31 3.44
C TRP A 514 12.33 -15.78 2.57
N GLY A 515 12.55 -16.68 1.63
CA GLY A 515 11.45 -17.10 0.77
C GLY A 515 11.85 -17.89 -0.45
N GLY A 516 10.84 -18.18 -1.27
CA GLY A 516 10.98 -18.88 -2.53
C GLY A 516 10.82 -17.96 -3.74
N THR A 517 11.59 -18.25 -4.78
CA THR A 517 11.47 -17.58 -6.08
C THR A 517 11.38 -18.61 -7.20
N THR A 518 10.55 -18.32 -8.20
CA THR A 518 10.51 -19.06 -9.46
C THR A 518 10.67 -18.10 -10.62
N ILE A 519 11.31 -18.58 -11.68
CA ILE A 519 11.48 -17.83 -12.93
C ILE A 519 11.05 -18.76 -14.06
N CYS A 520 10.29 -18.24 -15.01
CA CYS A 520 9.97 -18.94 -16.24
C CYS A 520 9.78 -17.95 -17.40
N PRO A 521 9.94 -18.36 -18.66
CA PRO A 521 9.60 -17.53 -19.81
C PRO A 521 8.13 -17.07 -19.78
N ARG A 522 7.84 -15.87 -20.27
CA ARG A 522 6.46 -15.39 -20.42
C ARG A 522 5.66 -16.33 -21.35
N GLY A 523 4.44 -16.65 -20.95
CA GLY A 523 3.57 -17.60 -21.66
C GLY A 523 3.81 -19.07 -21.31
N ASN A 524 4.90 -19.40 -20.61
CA ASN A 524 5.11 -20.75 -20.09
C ASN A 524 4.41 -20.94 -18.74
N ALA A 525 3.97 -22.18 -18.50
CA ALA A 525 3.50 -22.60 -17.19
C ALA A 525 4.67 -22.61 -16.20
N SER A 526 4.55 -21.86 -15.10
CA SER A 526 5.61 -21.70 -14.10
C SER A 526 5.96 -23.01 -13.37
N PRO A 527 7.22 -23.21 -12.93
CA PRO A 527 7.64 -24.43 -12.24
C PRO A 527 7.05 -24.53 -10.82
N PRO A 528 7.03 -25.71 -10.18
CA PRO A 528 6.67 -25.78 -8.76
C PRO A 528 7.67 -24.99 -7.89
N MET A 529 7.19 -24.38 -6.80
CA MET A 529 8.04 -23.71 -5.79
C MET A 529 8.13 -24.58 -4.54
N GLY A 530 9.31 -24.64 -3.92
CA GLY A 530 9.56 -25.52 -2.77
C GLY A 530 9.40 -26.98 -3.20
N ASN A 531 8.52 -27.75 -2.56
CA ASN A 531 8.22 -29.12 -2.96
C ASN A 531 6.96 -29.24 -3.86
N GLY A 532 6.47 -28.12 -4.40
CA GLY A 532 5.29 -28.11 -5.26
C GLY A 532 3.95 -28.24 -4.51
N GLN A 533 3.95 -28.23 -3.17
CA GLN A 533 2.73 -28.27 -2.38
C GLN A 533 2.33 -26.86 -1.92
N TRP A 534 1.01 -26.65 -1.76
CA TRP A 534 0.50 -25.46 -1.09
C TRP A 534 0.99 -25.40 0.38
N PRO A 535 1.18 -24.20 0.95
CA PRO A 535 1.71 -24.04 2.30
C PRO A 535 0.91 -24.83 3.33
N GLY A 536 1.59 -25.73 4.02
CA GLY A 536 1.01 -26.59 5.04
C GLY A 536 2.06 -27.49 5.65
N LYS A 537 1.66 -28.32 6.63
CA LYS A 537 2.61 -29.11 7.44
C LYS A 537 3.62 -29.94 6.64
N ASN A 538 3.25 -30.37 5.43
CA ASN A 538 4.02 -31.23 4.54
C ASN A 538 4.69 -30.48 3.37
N SER A 539 4.58 -29.14 3.30
CA SER A 539 5.21 -28.34 2.26
C SER A 539 6.62 -27.90 2.66
N ALA A 540 7.34 -27.29 1.72
CA ALA A 540 8.62 -26.65 2.02
C ALA A 540 8.46 -25.57 3.11
N SER A 541 9.48 -25.42 3.95
CA SER A 541 9.49 -24.45 5.03
C SER A 541 10.84 -23.79 5.24
N PHE A 542 10.78 -22.57 5.76
CA PHE A 542 11.87 -21.92 6.46
C PHE A 542 11.61 -22.07 7.96
N GLN A 543 12.60 -22.56 8.70
CA GLN A 543 12.56 -22.83 10.14
C GLN A 543 13.69 -22.05 10.81
N ASN A 544 13.58 -21.80 12.12
CA ASN A 544 14.58 -21.08 12.89
C ASN A 544 14.95 -19.74 12.24
N VAL A 545 13.94 -19.02 11.72
CA VAL A 545 14.12 -17.73 11.06
C VAL A 545 14.54 -16.71 12.10
N GLN A 546 15.74 -16.18 11.95
CA GLN A 546 16.37 -15.29 12.92
C GLN A 546 17.11 -14.13 12.25
N LEU A 547 17.11 -12.98 12.91
CA LEU A 547 18.07 -11.93 12.64
C LEU A 547 19.41 -12.27 13.31
N VAL A 548 20.49 -11.67 12.83
CA VAL A 548 21.84 -11.94 13.33
C VAL A 548 22.52 -10.63 13.70
N ASP A 549 23.05 -10.55 14.91
CA ASP A 549 23.78 -9.38 15.38
C ASP A 549 25.22 -9.33 14.83
N THR A 550 25.94 -8.25 15.11
CA THR A 550 27.35 -8.09 14.67
C THR A 550 28.34 -9.03 15.37
N ASN A 551 27.93 -9.74 16.42
CA ASN A 551 28.71 -10.80 17.05
C ASN A 551 28.45 -12.17 16.41
N GLY A 552 27.56 -12.23 15.41
CA GLY A 552 27.16 -13.47 14.75
C GLY A 552 26.15 -14.30 15.54
N GLN A 553 25.50 -13.71 16.56
CA GLN A 553 24.49 -14.35 17.39
C GLN A 553 23.09 -14.14 16.79
N GLY A 554 22.36 -15.25 16.65
CA GLY A 554 20.98 -15.25 16.17
C GLY A 554 20.00 -14.80 17.26
N TYR A 555 18.97 -14.04 16.88
CA TYR A 555 17.84 -13.64 17.70
C TYR A 555 16.54 -13.62 16.90
N ALA A 556 15.43 -13.94 17.54
CA ALA A 556 14.13 -14.02 16.88
C ALA A 556 13.66 -12.62 16.41
N PRO A 557 13.16 -12.49 15.16
CA PRO A 557 12.53 -11.26 14.71
C PRO A 557 11.22 -11.02 15.46
N THR A 558 10.87 -9.74 15.67
CA THR A 558 9.56 -9.41 16.23
C THR A 558 8.49 -9.68 15.17
N VAL A 559 7.52 -10.55 15.46
CA VAL A 559 6.54 -11.06 14.47
C VAL A 559 5.82 -9.95 13.69
N TRP A 560 5.42 -8.85 14.33
CA TRP A 560 4.71 -7.74 13.69
C TRP A 560 5.57 -6.93 12.70
N THR A 561 6.90 -7.11 12.74
CA THR A 561 7.85 -6.45 11.83
C THR A 561 8.09 -7.26 10.57
N LEU A 562 7.56 -8.47 10.49
CA LEU A 562 7.64 -9.35 9.33
C LEU A 562 6.45 -9.11 8.39
N GLY A 563 6.74 -8.78 7.14
CA GLY A 563 5.75 -8.73 6.07
C GLY A 563 5.77 -10.00 5.25
N VAL A 564 4.60 -10.60 5.02
CA VAL A 564 4.44 -11.68 4.04
C VAL A 564 4.14 -11.10 2.66
N TYR A 565 4.83 -11.60 1.65
CA TYR A 565 4.67 -11.18 0.27
C TYR A 565 4.56 -12.38 -0.66
N ALA A 566 3.60 -12.33 -1.57
CA ALA A 566 3.51 -13.27 -2.68
C ALA A 566 2.93 -12.54 -3.89
N ASN A 567 3.73 -12.42 -4.95
CA ASN A 567 3.36 -11.62 -6.12
C ASN A 567 2.33 -12.31 -7.03
N ASN A 568 2.11 -13.62 -6.85
CA ASN A 568 0.97 -14.32 -7.41
C ASN A 568 0.44 -15.38 -6.44
N LYS A 569 -0.48 -14.96 -5.56
CA LYS A 569 -1.14 -15.82 -4.56
C LYS A 569 -1.95 -16.97 -5.16
N LYS A 570 -2.32 -16.92 -6.44
CA LYS A 570 -3.01 -18.04 -7.11
C LYS A 570 -2.05 -19.16 -7.51
N CYS A 571 -0.74 -18.92 -7.42
CA CYS A 571 0.31 -19.86 -7.87
C CYS A 571 1.20 -20.30 -6.73
N TYR A 572 1.61 -19.36 -5.87
CA TYR A 572 2.46 -19.61 -4.72
C TYR A 572 2.01 -18.76 -3.54
N GLN A 573 2.15 -19.32 -2.35
CA GLN A 573 1.77 -18.66 -1.11
C GLN A 573 2.80 -18.96 -0.03
N ALA A 574 2.75 -18.16 1.03
CA ALA A 574 3.39 -18.45 2.29
C ALA A 574 2.32 -18.57 3.38
N SER A 575 2.51 -19.48 4.33
CA SER A 575 1.65 -19.59 5.49
C SER A 575 1.89 -18.42 6.45
N THR A 576 1.03 -18.31 7.46
CA THR A 576 1.31 -17.51 8.64
C THR A 576 2.66 -17.92 9.26
N PHE A 577 3.40 -16.92 9.71
CA PHE A 577 4.64 -17.09 10.48
C PHE A 577 4.29 -17.43 11.93
N LEU A 578 4.79 -18.57 12.40
CA LEU A 578 4.54 -19.06 13.75
C LEU A 578 5.76 -19.85 14.22
N ASP A 579 6.18 -19.66 15.47
CA ASP A 579 7.29 -20.38 16.08
C ASP A 579 8.58 -20.34 15.24
N ASP A 580 9.00 -19.13 14.85
CA ASP A 580 10.18 -18.86 13.99
C ASP A 580 10.19 -19.65 12.68
N LYS A 581 9.00 -19.95 12.15
CA LYS A 581 8.81 -20.81 10.99
C LYS A 581 7.68 -20.30 10.10
N PHE A 582 7.83 -20.52 8.80
CA PHE A 582 6.73 -20.47 7.87
C PHE A 582 6.87 -21.53 6.77
N TYR A 583 5.74 -21.92 6.21
CA TYR A 583 5.65 -22.79 5.05
C TYR A 583 5.49 -21.96 3.79
N TYR A 584 6.04 -22.39 2.68
CA TYR A 584 5.91 -21.71 1.40
C TYR A 584 5.85 -22.72 0.26
N GLY A 585 5.30 -22.30 -0.87
CA GLY A 585 5.31 -23.10 -2.09
C GLY A 585 4.01 -23.01 -2.88
N GLY A 586 3.89 -23.92 -3.83
CA GLY A 586 2.73 -24.09 -4.68
C GLY A 586 3.10 -24.92 -5.92
N PRO A 587 2.10 -25.56 -6.55
CA PRO A 587 2.34 -26.53 -7.62
C PRO A 587 2.90 -25.92 -8.91
N GLY A 588 2.89 -24.59 -9.06
CA GLY A 588 3.16 -23.93 -10.32
C GLY A 588 2.02 -24.16 -11.31
N GLY A 589 2.34 -24.24 -12.59
CA GLY A 589 1.32 -24.41 -13.65
C GLY A 589 0.65 -23.11 -14.09
N CYS A 590 1.10 -21.96 -13.56
CA CYS A 590 0.47 -20.70 -13.83
C CYS A 590 1.01 -20.05 -15.10
N VAL A 591 0.13 -19.90 -16.07
CA VAL A 591 0.34 -19.11 -17.29
C VAL A 591 -0.18 -17.71 -17.05
N ASN A 592 0.57 -16.68 -17.46
CA ASN A 592 0.12 -15.29 -17.43
C ASN A 592 -0.69 -14.95 -18.68
#